data_AF-A0A0M4CTV8-F1
#
_entry.id   AF-A0A0M4CTV8-F1
#
_cell.length_a   1.000
_cell.length_b   1.000
_cell.length_c   1.000
_cell.angle_alpha   90.00
_cell.angle_beta   90.00
_cell.angle_gamma   90.00
#
_symmetry.space_group_name_H-M   'P 1'
#
loop_
_entity.id
_entity.type
_entity.pdbx_description
1 polymer ?
#
loop_
_entity_poly.entity_id
_entity_poly.type
_entity_poly.pdbx_seq_one_letter_code
_entity_poly.pdbx_strand_id
1 'polypeptide(L)'
;MTTANLKAAARLAREASRGRRTIELFVTEEGVVVRGWTVVREQMAAASHEVTWRELDAAVDLASNAVALVDRRLSAMEGAGA
;
A
#
# COMPACT_ATOMS: atom_id res chain seq x y z
N MET A 1 -0.90 7.94 18.48
CA MET A 1 -0.66 8.38 17.08
C MET A 1 -0.07 9.80 17.07
N THR A 2 1.02 10.05 16.34
CA THR A 2 1.76 11.33 16.37
C THR A 2 1.53 12.17 15.09
N THR A 3 1.89 13.45 15.12
CA THR A 3 1.91 14.33 13.93
C THR A 3 2.84 13.79 12.83
N ALA A 4 3.94 13.12 13.20
CA ALA A 4 4.84 12.49 12.24
C ALA A 4 4.15 11.31 11.53
N ASN A 5 3.42 10.46 12.27
CA ASN A 5 2.65 9.35 11.71
C ASN A 5 1.58 9.85 10.72
N LEU A 6 0.88 10.94 11.05
CA LEU A 6 -0.12 11.55 10.16
C LEU A 6 0.50 12.10 8.88
N LYS A 7 1.68 12.74 8.96
CA LYS A 7 2.42 13.21 7.77
C LYS A 7 2.87 12.05 6.89
N ALA A 8 3.35 10.96 7.48
CA ALA A 8 3.74 9.75 6.77
C ALA A 8 2.53 9.12 6.04
N ALA A 9 1.39 8.98 6.73
CA ALA A 9 0.15 8.48 6.14
C ALA A 9 -0.37 9.40 5.00
N ALA A 10 -0.30 10.71 5.17
CA ALA A 10 -0.72 11.66 4.13
C ALA A 10 0.18 11.61 2.88
N ARG A 11 1.49 11.44 3.05
CA ARG A 11 2.42 11.22 1.93
C ARG A 11 2.09 9.93 1.19
N LEU A 12 1.83 8.86 1.92
CA LEU A 12 1.44 7.57 1.38
C LEU A 12 0.15 7.66 0.55
N ALA A 13 -0.86 8.37 1.06
CA ALA A 13 -2.11 8.60 0.34
C ALA A 13 -1.87 9.32 -1.00
N ARG A 14 -1.04 10.37 -1.01
CA ARG A 14 -0.69 11.07 -2.25
C ARG A 14 0.03 10.18 -3.26
N GLU A 15 0.88 9.28 -2.81
CA GLU A 15 1.59 8.35 -3.68
C GLU A 15 0.66 7.27 -4.24
N ALA A 16 -0.18 6.68 -3.39
CA ALA A 16 -1.23 5.75 -3.80
C ALA A 16 -2.15 6.38 -4.87
N SER A 17 -2.54 7.65 -4.70
CA SER A 17 -3.37 8.37 -5.68
C SER A 17 -2.71 8.65 -7.04
N ARG A 18 -1.37 8.50 -7.16
CA ARG A 18 -0.68 8.65 -8.46
C ARG A 18 -0.67 7.36 -9.27
N GLY A 19 -0.97 6.22 -8.64
CA GLY A 19 -1.05 4.93 -9.31
C GLY A 19 -2.26 4.83 -10.22
N ARG A 20 -2.25 3.82 -11.12
CA ARG A 20 -3.40 3.50 -11.98
C ARG A 20 -4.46 2.65 -11.28
N ARG A 21 -4.18 2.19 -10.06
CA ARG A 21 -5.00 1.22 -9.32
C ARG A 21 -5.60 1.86 -8.08
N THR A 22 -6.80 1.43 -7.72
CA THR A 22 -7.41 1.78 -6.44
C THR A 22 -6.65 1.07 -5.32
N ILE A 23 -5.99 1.86 -4.48
CA ILE A 23 -5.27 1.40 -3.30
C ILE A 23 -5.89 2.10 -2.08
N GLU A 24 -6.28 1.32 -1.10
CA GLU A 24 -6.78 1.78 0.20
C GLU A 24 -5.67 1.77 1.24
N LEU A 25 -5.71 2.75 2.14
CA LEU A 25 -4.78 2.90 3.25
C LEU A 25 -5.55 2.91 4.56
N PHE A 26 -5.29 1.94 5.41
CA PHE A 26 -5.85 1.86 6.75
C PHE A 26 -4.81 2.28 7.76
N VAL A 27 -5.03 3.43 8.39
CA VAL A 27 -4.18 3.89 9.49
C VAL A 27 -4.65 3.20 10.77
N THR A 28 -3.74 2.49 11.44
CA THR A 28 -4.01 1.79 12.69
C THR A 28 -3.17 2.38 13.83
N GLU A 29 -3.38 1.88 15.04
CA GLU A 29 -2.54 2.27 16.18
C GLU A 29 -1.08 1.83 16.00
N GLU A 30 -0.85 0.71 15.29
CA GLU A 30 0.46 0.06 15.14
C GLU A 30 1.20 0.49 13.87
N GLY A 31 0.49 0.95 12.85
CA GLY A 31 1.08 1.31 11.58
C GLY A 31 0.07 1.71 10.50
N VAL A 32 0.42 1.38 9.25
CA VAL A 32 -0.46 1.54 8.10
C VAL A 32 -0.56 0.22 7.35
N VAL A 33 -1.78 -0.16 7.00
CA VAL A 33 -2.05 -1.27 6.08
C VAL A 33 -2.39 -0.70 4.72
N VAL A 34 -1.61 -1.08 3.71
CA VAL A 34 -1.86 -0.80 2.30
C VAL A 34 -2.59 -1.98 1.69
N ARG A 35 -3.74 -1.75 1.03
CA ARG A 35 -4.52 -2.78 0.35
C ARG A 35 -4.85 -2.35 -1.07
N GLY A 36 -4.84 -3.28 -2.01
CA GLY A 36 -5.29 -3.03 -3.37
C GLY A 36 -5.98 -4.26 -3.95
N TRP A 37 -6.74 -4.03 -5.00
CA TRP A 37 -7.52 -5.06 -5.70
C TRP A 37 -7.24 -5.04 -7.19
N THR A 38 -7.45 -6.18 -7.82
CA THR A 38 -7.47 -6.33 -9.28
C THR A 38 -8.43 -7.44 -9.67
N VAL A 39 -8.78 -7.53 -10.95
CA VAL A 39 -9.62 -8.59 -11.50
C VAL A 39 -8.73 -9.54 -12.31
N VAL A 40 -8.73 -10.82 -11.94
CA VAL A 40 -8.00 -11.89 -12.63
C VAL A 40 -8.99 -12.97 -13.02
N ARG A 41 -9.11 -13.27 -14.32
CA ARG A 41 -10.05 -14.29 -14.85
C ARG A 41 -11.47 -14.15 -14.28
N GLU A 42 -12.01 -12.93 -14.31
CA GLU A 42 -13.35 -12.57 -13.80
C GLU A 42 -13.50 -12.69 -12.26
N GLN A 43 -12.43 -13.01 -11.52
CA GLN A 43 -12.41 -13.06 -10.07
C GLN A 43 -11.69 -11.87 -9.46
N MET A 44 -12.24 -11.32 -8.38
CA MET A 44 -11.57 -10.26 -7.62
C MET A 44 -10.42 -10.85 -6.80
N ALA A 45 -9.21 -10.37 -7.02
CA ALA A 45 -8.02 -10.68 -6.24
C ALA A 45 -7.58 -9.46 -5.43
N ALA A 46 -6.93 -9.68 -4.28
CA ALA A 46 -6.45 -8.62 -3.42
C ALA A 46 -5.03 -8.89 -2.95
N ALA A 47 -4.28 -7.82 -2.72
CA ALA A 47 -2.98 -7.85 -2.06
C ALA A 47 -2.95 -6.80 -0.96
N SER A 48 -2.24 -7.12 0.13
CA SER A 48 -2.01 -6.18 1.22
C SER A 48 -0.57 -6.21 1.70
N HIS A 49 -0.16 -5.12 2.33
CA HIS A 49 1.10 -5.03 3.06
C HIS A 49 0.93 -4.11 4.26
N GLU A 50 1.44 -4.53 5.41
CA GLU A 50 1.44 -3.75 6.63
C GLU A 50 2.83 -3.19 6.87
N VAL A 51 2.88 -1.94 7.33
CA VAL A 51 4.10 -1.27 7.74
C VAL A 51 3.87 -0.64 9.09
N THR A 52 4.69 -1.01 10.07
CA THR A 52 4.61 -0.46 11.41
C THR A 52 5.13 0.98 11.46
N TRP A 53 4.72 1.75 12.47
CA TRP A 53 5.26 3.09 12.68
C TRP A 53 6.78 3.09 12.88
N ARG A 54 7.32 2.04 13.50
CA ARG A 54 8.77 1.88 13.71
C ARG A 54 9.51 1.73 12.39
N GLU A 55 8.97 0.97 11.45
CA GLU A 55 9.58 0.78 10.12
C GLU A 55 9.48 2.06 9.27
N LEU A 56 8.37 2.81 9.40
CA LEU A 56 8.21 4.10 8.74
C LEU A 56 9.18 5.17 9.27
N ASP A 57 9.50 5.14 10.56
CA ASP A 57 10.44 6.06 11.18
C ASP A 57 11.90 5.72 10.82
N ALA A 58 12.20 4.43 10.65
CA ALA A 58 13.54 3.95 10.30
C ALA A 58 13.95 4.22 8.85
N ALA A 59 13.00 4.38 7.91
CA ALA A 59 13.32 4.73 6.54
C ALA A 59 12.28 5.67 5.91
N VAL A 60 12.77 6.81 5.45
CA VAL A 60 11.97 7.94 4.91
C VAL A 60 11.10 7.55 3.71
N ASP A 61 11.46 6.49 2.97
CA ASP A 61 10.77 6.05 1.75
C ASP A 61 10.05 4.69 1.88
N LEU A 62 9.95 4.13 3.09
CA LEU A 62 9.35 2.81 3.30
C LEU A 62 7.85 2.79 2.97
N ALA A 63 7.17 3.93 3.11
CA ALA A 63 5.78 4.10 2.74
C ALA A 63 5.59 3.94 1.21
N SER A 64 6.40 4.61 0.41
CA SER A 64 6.39 4.49 -1.05
C SER A 64 6.66 3.05 -1.50
N ASN A 65 7.57 2.37 -0.80
CA ASN A 65 7.88 0.97 -1.05
C ASN A 65 6.69 0.04 -0.79
N ALA A 66 5.85 0.34 0.21
CA ALA A 66 4.68 -0.46 0.53
C ALA A 66 3.61 -0.42 -0.58
N VAL A 67 3.32 0.77 -1.11
CA VAL A 67 2.43 0.94 -2.27
C VAL A 67 2.99 0.23 -3.50
N ALA A 68 4.28 0.43 -3.81
CA ALA A 68 4.93 -0.22 -4.94
C ALA A 68 4.99 -1.76 -4.79
N LEU A 69 5.08 -2.27 -3.56
CA LEU A 69 5.05 -3.71 -3.31
C LEU A 69 3.67 -4.31 -3.57
N VAL A 70 2.61 -3.66 -3.07
CA VAL A 70 1.22 -4.07 -3.34
C VAL A 70 0.94 -4.01 -4.84
N ASP A 71 1.34 -2.93 -5.52
CA ASP A 71 1.16 -2.78 -6.96
C ASP A 71 1.87 -3.89 -7.77
N ARG A 72 3.12 -4.21 -7.42
CA ARG A 72 3.86 -5.32 -8.06
C ARG A 72 3.22 -6.68 -7.83
N ARG A 73 2.70 -6.94 -6.62
CA ARG A 73 1.99 -8.19 -6.31
C ARG A 73 0.73 -8.32 -7.15
N LEU A 74 -0.05 -7.25 -7.31
CA LEU A 74 -1.24 -7.23 -8.16
C LEU A 74 -0.87 -7.45 -9.63
N SER A 75 0.15 -6.76 -10.15
CA SER A 75 0.66 -7.00 -11.51
C SER A 75 1.10 -8.45 -11.74
N ALA A 76 1.73 -9.09 -10.73
CA ALA A 76 2.14 -10.49 -10.82
C ALA A 76 0.93 -11.44 -10.88
N MET A 77 -0.15 -11.14 -10.13
CA MET A 77 -1.39 -11.92 -10.18
C MET A 77 -2.06 -11.79 -11.56
N GLU A 78 -2.09 -10.59 -12.12
CA GLU A 78 -2.60 -10.34 -13.47
C GLU A 78 -1.80 -11.13 -14.52
N GLY A 79 -0.46 -11.11 -14.43
CA GLY A 79 0.42 -11.83 -15.34
C GLY A 79 0.38 -13.36 -15.21
N ALA A 80 0.15 -13.90 -14.00
CA ALA A 80 -0.04 -15.33 -13.78
C ALA A 80 -1.42 -15.83 -14.22
N GLY A 81 -2.40 -14.92 -14.35
CA GLY A 81 -3.74 -15.21 -14.81
C GLY A 81 -3.95 -15.07 -16.33
N ALA A 82 -3.02 -14.42 -17.04
CA ALA A 82 -2.97 -14.36 -18.51
C ALA A 82 -2.65 -15.74 -19.13
#